data_AF-A0A6G2W3L3-F1
#
_entry.id   AF-A0A6G2W3L3-F1
#
_cell.length_a   1.000
_cell.length_b   1.000
_cell.length_c   1.000
_cell.angle_alpha   90.00
_cell.angle_beta   90.00
_cell.angle_gamma   90.00
#
_symmetry.space_group_name_H-M   'P 1'
#
loop_
_entity.id
_entity.type
_entity.pdbx_description
1 polymer ?
#
loop_
_entity_poly.entity_id
_entity_poly.type
_entity_poly.pdbx_seq_one_letter_code
_entity_poly.pdbx_strand_id
1 'polypeptide(L)'
;SGLAEATPLPYDREPREAHRAESTHAVHGTLPAAATRELERLARSSGLTLNTLVQGAWALLLARQAGRDEVVFGTTVSGRPPELPGAED
;
A
#
# COMPACT_ATOMS: atom_id res chain seq x y z
N SER A 1 5.77 -22.63 1.22
CA SER A 1 5.97 -22.25 2.62
C SER A 1 5.31 -20.90 2.82
N GLY A 2 4.41 -20.76 3.80
CA GLY A 2 3.63 -19.53 3.99
C GLY A 2 4.41 -18.46 4.76
N LEU A 3 4.10 -17.19 4.48
CA LEU A 3 4.63 -16.03 5.21
C LEU A 3 3.97 -15.98 6.60
N ALA A 4 4.71 -16.33 7.65
CA ALA A 4 4.18 -16.55 9.00
C ALA A 4 4.12 -15.28 9.87
N GLU A 5 4.66 -14.15 9.41
CA GLU A 5 4.80 -12.94 10.20
C GLU A 5 4.79 -11.68 9.33
N ALA A 6 4.24 -10.58 9.86
CA ALA A 6 4.31 -9.27 9.21
C ALA A 6 5.77 -8.80 9.08
N THR A 7 6.08 -8.01 8.04
CA THR A 7 7.43 -7.46 7.89
C THR A 7 7.81 -6.60 9.10
N PRO A 8 8.86 -6.96 9.85
CA PRO A 8 9.29 -6.16 10.99
C PRO A 8 9.92 -4.86 10.47
N LEU A 9 9.42 -3.73 10.95
CA LEU A 9 9.93 -2.41 10.63
C LEU A 9 10.54 -1.78 11.89
N PRO A 10 11.54 -0.89 11.73
CA PRO A 10 12.02 -0.10 12.86
C PRO A 10 10.88 0.81 13.35
N TYR A 11 10.50 0.66 14.62
CA TYR A 11 9.51 1.52 15.27
C TYR A 11 10.19 2.38 16.32
N ASP A 12 9.86 3.67 16.37
CA ASP A 12 10.29 4.57 17.45
C ASP A 12 9.62 4.21 18.79
N ARG A 13 8.49 3.49 18.75
CA ARG A 13 7.77 2.97 19.91
C ARG A 13 7.23 1.58 19.62
N GLU A 14 7.57 0.62 20.48
CA GLU A 14 7.05 -0.74 20.39
C GLU A 14 5.50 -0.73 20.47
N PRO A 15 4.79 -1.31 19.47
CA PRO A 15 3.33 -1.33 19.46
C PRO A 15 2.78 -2.09 20.67
N ARG A 16 2.21 -1.38 21.65
CA ARG A 16 1.52 -1.98 22.80
C ARG A 16 0.08 -2.30 22.41
N GLU A 17 -0.18 -3.57 22.13
CA GLU A 17 -1.48 -4.18 21.84
C GLU A 17 -2.20 -3.71 20.57
N ALA A 18 -2.47 -4.66 19.67
CA ALA A 18 -3.08 -4.46 18.35
C ALA A 18 -4.54 -3.95 18.36
N HIS A 19 -5.11 -3.60 19.52
CA HIS A 19 -6.53 -3.28 19.68
C HIS A 19 -6.87 -1.78 19.76
N ARG A 20 -5.90 -0.87 19.57
CA ARG A 20 -6.20 0.54 19.26
C ARG A 20 -5.32 1.04 18.13
N ALA A 21 -5.76 0.83 16.90
CA ALA A 21 -5.27 1.55 15.73
C ALA A 21 -5.71 3.03 15.77
N GLU A 22 -5.50 3.71 16.90
CA GLU A 22 -5.58 5.17 16.93
C GLU A 22 -4.21 5.71 16.51
N SER A 23 -4.13 6.16 15.26
CA SER A 23 -2.97 6.92 14.79
C SER A 23 -2.82 8.17 15.65
N THR A 24 -1.80 8.20 16.50
CA THR A 24 -1.56 9.34 17.41
C THR A 24 -1.08 10.59 16.66
N HIS A 25 -0.71 10.46 15.38
CA HIS A 25 -0.29 11.55 14.49
C HIS A 25 -0.49 11.16 13.01
N ALA A 26 -0.89 12.12 12.16
CA ALA A 26 -1.05 11.92 10.72
C ALA A 26 -0.07 12.83 9.95
N VAL A 27 0.70 12.24 9.05
CA VAL A 27 1.60 12.97 8.13
C VAL A 27 0.94 13.01 6.76
N HIS A 28 0.66 14.21 6.26
CA HIS A 28 0.04 14.40 4.95
C HIS A 28 1.10 14.84 3.94
N GLY A 29 1.05 14.23 2.75
CA GLY A 29 1.87 14.62 1.60
C GLY A 29 1.02 14.56 0.33
N THR A 30 1.32 15.45 -0.61
CA THR A 30 0.65 15.48 -1.92
C THR A 30 1.70 15.51 -3.01
N LEU A 31 1.48 14.71 -4.05
CA LEU A 31 2.31 14.76 -5.24
C LEU A 31 1.87 15.93 -6.13
N PRO A 32 2.81 16.71 -6.71
CA PRO A 32 2.49 17.69 -7.72
C PRO A 32 1.74 17.05 -8.89
N ALA A 33 0.79 17.79 -9.48
CA ALA A 33 -0.04 17.27 -10.58
C ALA A 33 0.77 16.72 -11.76
N ALA A 34 1.95 17.29 -12.03
CA ALA A 34 2.85 16.76 -13.04
C ALA A 34 3.33 15.34 -12.70
N ALA A 35 3.80 15.10 -11.47
CA ALA A 35 4.23 13.77 -11.03
C ALA A 35 3.09 12.75 -11.05
N THR A 36 1.89 13.16 -10.63
CA THR A 36 0.69 12.29 -10.69
C THR A 36 0.38 11.86 -12.13
N ARG A 37 0.40 12.80 -13.09
CA ARG A 37 0.18 12.47 -14.51
C ARG A 37 1.22 11.52 -15.08
N GLU A 38 2.47 11.66 -14.67
CA GLU A 38 3.55 10.75 -15.09
C GLU A 38 3.31 9.32 -14.55
N LEU A 39 2.90 9.20 -13.28
CA LEU A 39 2.54 7.90 -12.68
C LEU A 39 1.33 7.27 -13.37
N GLU A 40 0.31 8.06 -13.68
CA GLU A 40 -0.85 7.58 -14.43
C GLU A 40 -0.48 7.11 -15.84
N ARG A 41 0.41 7.83 -16.53
CA ARG A 41 0.90 7.41 -17.85
C ARG A 41 1.66 6.09 -17.76
N LEU A 42 2.53 5.95 -16.76
CA LEU A 42 3.28 4.73 -16.49
C LEU A 42 2.33 3.55 -16.21
N ALA A 43 1.31 3.77 -15.37
CA ALA A 43 0.33 2.75 -15.04
C ALA A 43 -0.37 2.25 -16.32
N ARG A 44 -0.87 3.17 -17.15
CA ARG A 44 -1.53 2.85 -18.42
C ARG A 44 -0.60 2.12 -19.39
N SER A 45 0.63 2.59 -19.58
CA SER A 45 1.57 1.95 -20.52
C SER A 45 1.97 0.54 -20.10
N SER A 46 1.87 0.25 -18.80
CA SER A 46 2.21 -1.06 -18.23
C SER A 46 1.00 -1.95 -17.95
N GLY A 47 -0.22 -1.53 -18.29
CA GLY A 47 -1.45 -2.28 -17.99
C GLY A 47 -1.75 -2.44 -16.50
N LEU A 48 -1.29 -1.49 -15.67
CA LEU A 48 -1.44 -1.49 -14.22
C LEU A 48 -2.42 -0.42 -13.76
N THR A 49 -2.94 -0.58 -12.54
CA THR A 49 -3.66 0.50 -11.86
C THR A 49 -2.68 1.41 -11.12
N LEU A 50 -3.07 2.67 -10.88
CA LEU A 50 -2.26 3.59 -10.06
C LEU A 50 -2.08 3.03 -8.63
N ASN A 51 -3.11 2.39 -8.07
CA ASN A 51 -3.03 1.72 -6.77
C ASN A 51 -1.93 0.65 -6.77
N THR A 52 -1.83 -0.17 -7.82
CA THR A 52 -0.76 -1.19 -7.94
C THR A 52 0.63 -0.57 -7.96
N LEU A 53 0.82 0.55 -8.66
CA LEU A 53 2.10 1.27 -8.63
C LEU A 53 2.46 1.77 -7.23
N VAL A 54 1.48 2.35 -6.53
CA VAL A 54 1.68 2.84 -5.16
C VAL A 54 2.01 1.68 -4.21
N GLN A 55 1.29 0.56 -4.31
CA GLN A 55 1.57 -0.65 -3.54
C GLN A 55 2.99 -1.19 -3.83
N GLY A 56 3.42 -1.19 -5.10
CA GLY A 56 4.78 -1.59 -5.47
C GLY A 56 5.85 -0.65 -4.92
N ALA A 57 5.64 0.65 -4.99
CA ALA A 57 6.54 1.64 -4.39
C ALA A 57 6.62 1.49 -2.87
N TRP A 58 5.49 1.21 -2.21
CA TRP A 58 5.43 0.91 -0.78
C TRP A 58 6.20 -0.37 -0.44
N ALA A 59 6.00 -1.45 -1.20
CA ALA A 59 6.74 -2.70 -1.02
C ALA A 59 8.26 -2.50 -1.10
N LEU A 60 8.73 -1.74 -2.11
CA LEU A 60 10.16 -1.42 -2.26
C LEU A 60 10.70 -0.58 -1.10
N LEU A 61 9.91 0.36 -0.59
CA LEU A 61 10.30 1.15 0.58
C LEU A 61 10.45 0.24 1.81
N LEU A 62 9.45 -0.61 2.08
CA LEU A 62 9.48 -1.55 3.20
C LEU A 62 10.66 -2.52 3.10
N ALA A 63 10.90 -3.09 1.93
CA ALA A 63 12.01 -4.01 1.68
C ALA A 63 13.36 -3.37 2.05
N ARG A 64 13.56 -2.11 1.61
CA ARG A 64 14.76 -1.34 1.92
C ARG A 64 14.91 -1.00 3.40
N GLN A 65 13.81 -0.69 4.09
CA GLN A 65 13.86 -0.37 5.52
C GLN A 65 14.03 -1.60 6.40
N ALA A 66 13.47 -2.74 6.00
CA ALA A 66 13.59 -4.00 6.71
C ALA A 66 14.88 -4.77 6.39
N GLY A 67 15.59 -4.38 5.32
CA GLY A 67 16.74 -5.14 4.80
C GLY A 67 16.36 -6.53 4.31
N ARG A 68 15.14 -6.69 3.75
CA ARG A 68 14.59 -7.97 3.27
C ARG A 68 14.08 -7.83 1.84
N ASP A 69 14.19 -8.90 1.06
CA ASP A 69 13.70 -8.93 -0.33
C ASP A 69 12.19 -9.21 -0.42
N GLU A 70 11.61 -9.81 0.63
CA GLU A 70 10.19 -10.15 0.71
C GLU A 70 9.50 -9.37 1.84
N VAL A 71 8.34 -8.80 1.52
CA VAL A 71 7.52 -8.05 2.47
C VAL A 71 6.04 -8.42 2.39
N VAL A 72 5.35 -8.26 3.51
CA VAL A 72 3.91 -8.51 3.65
C VAL A 72 3.26 -7.33 4.33
N PHE A 73 2.20 -6.81 3.70
CA PHE A 73 1.37 -5.73 4.23
C PHE A 73 -0.07 -5.89 3.77
N GLY A 74 -1.01 -5.38 4.56
CA GLY A 74 -2.43 -5.36 4.20
C GLY A 74 -2.76 -4.22 3.24
N THR A 75 -3.73 -4.44 2.36
CA THR A 75 -4.35 -3.38 1.55
C THR A 75 -5.86 -3.46 1.70
N THR A 76 -6.52 -2.31 1.75
CA THR A 76 -7.98 -2.23 1.68
C THR A 76 -8.40 -2.20 0.22
N VAL A 77 -9.47 -2.92 -0.11
CA VAL A 77 -10.16 -2.86 -1.40
C VAL A 77 -11.64 -2.55 -1.16
N SER A 78 -12.32 -1.99 -2.16
CA SER A 78 -13.73 -1.58 -2.05
C SER A 78 -14.70 -2.76 -1.83
N GLY A 79 -14.27 -4.00 -2.09
CA GLY A 79 -15.05 -5.20 -1.77
C GLY A 79 -16.29 -5.41 -2.64
N ARG A 80 -16.38 -4.78 -3.82
CA ARG A 80 -17.48 -4.98 -4.78
C ARG A 80 -17.09 -6.08 -5.77
N PRO A 81 -17.52 -7.34 -5.60
CA PRO A 81 -17.25 -8.38 -6.59
C PRO A 81 -17.90 -8.00 -7.93
N PRO A 82 -17.21 -8.26 -9.07
CA PRO A 82 -17.68 -7.88 -10.40
C PRO A 82 -18.95 -8.65 -10.83
N GLU A 83 -19.31 -9.70 -10.09
CA GLU A 83 -20.49 -10.52 -10.37
C GLU A 83 -21.80 -9.95 -9.81
N LEU A 84 -21.76 -8.83 -9.08
CA LEU A 84 -22.97 -8.19 -8.54
C LEU A 84 -23.68 -7.39 -9.63
N PRO A 85 -24.94 -7.72 -9.98
CA PRO A 85 -25.75 -6.90 -10.87
C PRO A 85 -25.87 -5.47 -10.31
N GLY A 86 -25.58 -4.45 -11.13
CA GLY A 86 -25.62 -3.02 -10.74
C GLY A 86 -24.26 -2.42 -10.32
N ALA A 87 -23.14 -3.11 -10.57
CA ALA A 87 -21.80 -2.57 -10.28
C ALA A 87 -21.34 -1.47 -11.27
N GLU A 88 -22.03 -1.29 -12.40
CA GLU A 88 -21.68 -0.37 -13.49
C GLU A 88 -22.60 0.85 -13.63
N ASP A 89 -23.60 1.03 -12.74
CA ASP A 89 -24.53 2.17 -12.75
C ASP A 89 -24.02 3.36 -11.91
#